data_AF-A0A2D1U1T5-F1
#
_entry.id   AF-A0A2D1U1T5-F1
#
_cell.length_a   1.000
_cell.length_b   1.000
_cell.length_c   1.000
_cell.angle_alpha   90.00
_cell.angle_beta   90.00
_cell.angle_gamma   90.00
#
_symmetry.space_group_name_H-M   'P 1'
#
loop_
_entity.id
_entity.type
_entity.pdbx_description
1 polymer ?
#
loop_
_entity_poly.entity_id
_entity_poly.type
_entity_poly.pdbx_seq_one_letter_code
_entity_poly.pdbx_strand_id
1 'polypeptide(L)'
;MEPKESSPYVKARAVLLAKYFASRNWYVFEGKNNCILFYIPADQVFEYTVDELMEIIVESDFHVVETGLLMSSVTYMFFQHAKLVNEVVVLPMTKYDIYTG
;
A
#
# COMPACT_ATOMS: atom_id res chain seq x y z
N MET A 1 15.86 -13.50 -7.41
CA MET A 1 14.49 -13.69 -7.92
C MET A 1 14.28 -12.69 -9.04
N GLU A 2 13.82 -13.10 -10.22
CA GLU A 2 13.58 -12.15 -11.32
C GLU A 2 12.43 -11.20 -10.96
N PRO A 3 12.54 -9.89 -11.29
CA PRO A 3 11.49 -8.93 -11.00
C PRO A 3 10.27 -9.19 -11.88
N LYS A 4 9.16 -9.60 -11.27
CA LYS A 4 7.87 -9.86 -11.91
C LYS A 4 6.98 -8.63 -11.84
N GLU A 5 6.09 -8.49 -12.81
CA GLU A 5 4.99 -7.53 -12.73
C GLU A 5 4.10 -7.83 -11.52
N SER A 6 3.56 -6.77 -10.92
CA SER A 6 2.58 -6.90 -9.85
C SER A 6 1.24 -7.40 -10.37
N SER A 7 0.50 -8.09 -9.51
CA SER A 7 -0.84 -8.61 -9.82
C SER A 7 -1.80 -7.46 -10.18
N PRO A 8 -2.86 -7.73 -10.96
CA PRO A 8 -3.89 -6.73 -11.25
C PRO A 8 -4.49 -6.11 -9.99
N TYR A 9 -4.62 -6.90 -8.92
CA TYR A 9 -5.09 -6.45 -7.61
C TYR A 9 -4.17 -5.38 -7.01
N VAL A 10 -2.86 -5.62 -6.95
CA VAL A 10 -1.90 -4.65 -6.40
C VAL A 10 -1.90 -3.35 -7.21
N LYS A 11 -1.96 -3.45 -8.54
CA LYS A 11 -2.00 -2.27 -9.42
C LYS A 11 -3.24 -1.41 -9.16
N ALA A 12 -4.42 -2.04 -9.13
CA ALA A 12 -5.67 -1.34 -8.83
C ALA A 12 -5.65 -0.72 -7.43
N ARG A 13 -5.15 -1.47 -6.43
CA ARG A 13 -5.05 -1.00 -5.05
C ARG A 13 -4.12 0.19 -4.90
N ALA A 14 -2.96 0.20 -5.58
CA ALA A 14 -2.05 1.34 -5.57
C ALA A 14 -2.73 2.63 -6.08
N VAL A 15 -3.56 2.53 -7.14
CA VAL A 15 -4.31 3.69 -7.68
C VAL A 15 -5.33 4.22 -6.67
N LEU A 16 -6.02 3.34 -5.95
CA LEU A 16 -7.00 3.73 -4.93
C LEU A 16 -6.33 4.38 -3.71
N LEU A 17 -5.25 3.76 -3.23
CA LEU A 17 -4.46 4.30 -2.12
C LEU A 17 -3.82 5.65 -2.49
N ALA A 18 -3.33 5.82 -3.72
CA ALA A 18 -2.80 7.11 -4.18
C ALA A 18 -3.81 8.24 -4.03
N LYS A 19 -5.11 7.99 -4.31
CA LYS A 19 -6.16 9.00 -4.12
C LYS A 19 -6.41 9.30 -2.64
N TYR A 20 -6.47 8.28 -1.80
CA TYR A 20 -6.69 8.43 -0.36
C TYR A 20 -5.54 9.22 0.31
N PHE A 21 -4.30 8.84 0.00
CA PHE A 21 -3.10 9.39 0.61
C PHE A 21 -2.64 10.73 0.03
N ALA A 22 -3.20 11.18 -1.10
CA ALA A 22 -2.92 12.50 -1.66
C ALA A 22 -3.19 13.65 -0.68
N SER A 23 -4.22 13.51 0.17
CA SER A 23 -4.55 14.46 1.24
C SER A 23 -3.43 14.64 2.29
N ARG A 24 -2.58 13.62 2.47
CA ARG A 24 -1.42 13.63 3.35
C ARG A 24 -0.13 14.06 2.63
N ASN A 25 -0.23 14.45 1.36
CA ASN A 25 0.90 14.72 0.47
C ASN A 25 1.84 13.50 0.31
N TRP A 26 1.32 12.27 0.48
CA TRP A 26 2.09 11.05 0.26
C TRP A 26 1.84 10.57 -1.16
N TYR A 27 2.92 10.19 -1.85
CA TYR A 27 2.83 9.68 -3.21
C TYR A 27 2.86 8.15 -3.19
N VAL A 28 1.88 7.53 -3.82
CA VAL A 28 1.72 6.07 -3.83
C VAL A 28 1.77 5.54 -5.26
N PHE A 29 2.58 4.51 -5.49
CA PHE A 29 2.77 3.90 -6.81
C PHE A 29 2.82 2.38 -6.73
N GLU A 30 2.45 1.72 -7.83
CA GLU A 30 2.74 0.29 -7.99
C GLU A 30 4.25 0.07 -8.15
N GLY A 31 4.78 -0.89 -7.41
CA GLY A 31 6.11 -1.45 -7.63
C GLY A 31 6.03 -2.75 -8.43
N LYS A 32 7.18 -3.43 -8.56
CA LYS A 32 7.26 -4.82 -9.04
C LYS A 32 7.04 -5.80 -7.89
N ASN A 33 6.83 -7.07 -8.19
CA ASN A 33 6.72 -8.17 -7.21
C ASN A 33 5.63 -7.97 -6.14
N ASN A 34 4.48 -7.42 -6.53
CA ASN A 34 3.36 -7.09 -5.63
C ASN A 34 3.71 -6.04 -4.55
N CYS A 35 4.65 -5.15 -4.83
CA CYS A 35 4.94 -4.04 -3.94
C CYS A 35 4.04 -2.82 -4.24
N ILE A 36 3.69 -2.07 -3.19
CA ILE A 36 3.14 -0.72 -3.28
C ILE A 36 4.14 0.21 -2.59
N LEU A 37 4.60 1.22 -3.33
CA LEU A 37 5.63 2.15 -2.90
C LEU A 37 4.96 3.43 -2.38
N PHE A 38 5.31 3.81 -1.16
CA PHE A 38 4.90 5.05 -0.53
C PHE A 38 6.11 5.98 -0.44
N TYR A 39 6.02 7.16 -1.05
CA TYR A 39 7.03 8.21 -0.93
C TYR A 39 6.49 9.32 -0.06
N ILE A 40 7.14 9.49 1.09
CA ILE A 40 6.78 10.45 2.10
C ILE A 40 7.67 11.69 1.92
N PRO A 41 7.08 12.89 1.88
CA PRO A 41 7.84 14.13 1.74
C PRO A 41 8.93 14.29 2.80
N ALA A 42 10.04 14.89 2.37
CA ALA A 42 11.22 15.17 3.17
C ALA A 42 10.96 16.13 4.35
N ASP A 43 10.00 17.03 4.17
CA ASP A 43 9.58 18.06 5.11
C ASP A 43 8.61 17.56 6.18
N GLN A 44 8.13 16.31 6.08
CA GLN A 44 7.34 15.67 7.12
C GLN A 44 8.24 14.94 8.12
N VAL A 45 7.94 15.07 9.41
CA VAL A 45 8.55 14.23 10.44
C VAL A 45 8.00 12.81 10.27
N PHE A 46 8.88 11.85 9.98
CA PHE A 46 8.52 10.43 9.85
C PHE A 46 8.98 9.67 11.10
N GLU A 47 8.07 9.56 12.07
CA GLU A 47 8.31 8.86 13.34
C GLU A 47 7.36 7.68 13.53
N TYR A 48 6.78 7.17 12.44
CA TYR A 48 5.84 6.05 12.50
C TYR A 48 6.55 4.71 12.73
N THR A 49 6.11 4.00 13.75
CA THR A 49 6.42 2.59 14.00
C THR A 49 5.76 1.67 12.96
N VAL A 50 6.18 0.41 12.90
CA VAL A 50 5.55 -0.60 12.04
C VAL A 50 4.05 -0.74 12.34
N ASP A 51 3.69 -0.72 13.63
CA ASP A 51 2.30 -0.89 14.08
C ASP A 51 1.44 0.31 13.65
N GLU A 52 1.95 1.54 13.79
CA GLU A 52 1.23 2.74 13.32
C GLU A 52 1.07 2.76 11.80
N LEU A 53 2.06 2.29 11.03
CA LEU A 53 1.93 2.15 9.58
C LEU A 53 0.90 1.08 9.20
N MET A 54 0.85 -0.02 9.95
CA MET A 54 -0.17 -1.05 9.81
C MET A 54 -1.57 -0.49 10.07
N GLU A 55 -1.75 0.26 11.17
CA GLU A 55 -3.01 0.92 11.51
C GLU A 55 -3.44 1.89 10.40
N ILE A 56 -2.51 2.66 9.84
CA ILE A 56 -2.78 3.56 8.71
C ILE A 56 -3.24 2.80 7.46
N ILE A 57 -2.61 1.66 7.14
CA ILE A 57 -3.02 0.81 6.01
C ILE A 57 -4.42 0.23 6.27
N VAL A 58 -4.66 -0.31 7.46
CA VAL A 58 -5.96 -0.89 7.85
C VAL A 58 -7.06 0.17 7.83
N GLU A 59 -6.80 1.37 8.35
CA GLU A 59 -7.73 2.48 8.29
C GLU A 59 -8.08 2.81 6.83
N SER A 60 -7.08 2.83 5.94
CA SER A 60 -7.33 3.12 4.52
C SER A 60 -8.30 2.13 3.87
N ASP A 61 -8.36 0.89 4.33
CA ASP A 61 -9.25 -0.16 3.79
C ASP A 61 -10.73 0.12 4.06
N PHE A 62 -11.06 0.95 5.05
CA PHE A 62 -12.43 1.40 5.30
C PHE A 62 -12.85 2.58 4.41
N HIS A 63 -11.90 3.26 3.75
CA HIS A 63 -12.15 4.47 2.96
C HIS A 63 -11.93 4.26 1.45
N VAL A 64 -11.15 3.27 1.05
CA VAL A 64 -10.99 2.90 -0.35
C VAL A 64 -12.09 1.93 -0.76
N VAL A 65 -12.61 2.12 -1.98
CA VAL A 65 -13.57 1.17 -2.54
C VAL A 65 -12.90 -0.17 -2.83
N GLU A 66 -13.67 -1.25 -2.74
CA GLU A 66 -13.23 -2.59 -3.14
C GLU A 66 -12.80 -2.63 -4.61
N THR A 67 -11.82 -3.48 -4.92
CA THR A 67 -11.38 -3.72 -6.30
C THR A 67 -12.17 -4.83 -7.00
N GLY A 68 -12.78 -5.76 -6.26
CA GLY A 68 -13.45 -6.96 -6.80
C GLY A 68 -12.49 -7.99 -7.40
N LEU A 69 -11.18 -7.82 -7.25
CA LEU A 69 -10.15 -8.65 -7.88
C LEU A 69 -9.68 -9.80 -6.96
N LEU A 70 -9.07 -10.83 -7.57
CA LEU A 70 -8.41 -11.92 -6.85
C LEU A 70 -7.25 -11.33 -6.03
N MET A 71 -7.31 -11.47 -4.71
CA MET A 71 -6.32 -10.89 -3.83
C MET A 71 -4.98 -11.64 -3.94
N SER A 72 -3.90 -10.89 -3.77
CA SER A 72 -2.54 -11.42 -3.61
C SER A 72 -1.91 -10.76 -2.40
N SER A 73 -0.84 -11.36 -1.86
CA SER A 73 -0.03 -10.67 -0.85
C SER A 73 0.49 -9.35 -1.40
N VAL A 74 0.58 -8.34 -0.54
CA VAL A 74 1.04 -7.00 -0.87
C VAL A 74 2.17 -6.63 0.08
N THR A 75 3.27 -6.13 -0.48
CA THR A 75 4.37 -5.54 0.30
C THR A 75 4.30 -4.03 0.19
N TYR A 76 3.96 -3.36 1.29
CA TYR A 76 3.97 -1.91 1.39
C TYR A 76 5.37 -1.46 1.78
N MET A 77 5.99 -0.62 0.95
CA MET A 77 7.34 -0.11 1.17
C MET A 77 7.30 1.40 1.35
N PHE A 78 7.77 1.88 2.49
CA PHE A 78 7.75 3.31 2.84
C PHE A 78 9.13 3.90 2.61
N PHE A 79 9.19 4.97 1.83
CA PHE A 79 10.41 5.69 1.52
C PHE A 79 10.33 7.13 2.01
N GLN A 80 11.43 7.60 2.60
CA GLN A 80 11.66 9.01 2.87
C GLN A 80 13.10 9.35 2.47
N HIS A 81 13.31 10.50 1.83
CA HIS A 81 14.63 10.89 1.31
C HIS A 81 15.30 9.81 0.44
N ALA A 82 14.50 9.13 -0.39
CA ALA A 82 14.92 7.99 -1.22
C ALA A 82 15.51 6.78 -0.44
N LYS A 83 15.32 6.73 0.89
CA LYS A 83 15.68 5.59 1.73
C LYS A 83 14.43 4.81 2.11
N LEU A 84 14.52 3.49 2.05
CA LEU A 84 13.51 2.60 2.62
C LEU A 84 13.56 2.78 4.14
N VAL A 85 12.48 3.29 4.71
CA VAL A 85 12.36 3.52 6.16
C VAL A 85 11.59 2.40 6.85
N ASN A 86 10.64 1.76 6.15
CA ASN A 86 9.91 0.62 6.68
C ASN A 86 9.30 -0.25 5.57
N GLU A 87 9.00 -1.50 5.90
CA GLU A 87 8.26 -2.41 5.02
C GLU A 87 7.24 -3.24 5.81
N VAL A 88 6.11 -3.50 5.17
CA VAL A 88 4.99 -4.21 5.78
C VAL A 88 4.45 -5.20 4.74
N VAL A 89 4.29 -6.46 5.14
CA VAL A 89 3.70 -7.50 4.28
C VAL A 89 2.30 -7.84 4.78
N VAL A 90 1.31 -7.64 3.92
CA VAL A 90 -0.09 -8.00 4.19
C VAL A 90 -0.47 -9.22 3.35
N LEU A 91 -0.99 -10.24 4.04
CA LEU A 91 -1.50 -11.45 3.41
C LEU A 91 -2.99 -11.29 3.08
N PRO A 92 -3.47 -11.90 1.98
CA PRO A 92 -4.88 -11.85 1.63
C PRO A 92 -5.71 -12.62 2.69
N MET A 93 -6.72 -11.98 3.26
CA MET A 93 -7.63 -12.63 4.22
C MET A 93 -8.75 -13.42 3.52
N THR A 94 -9.20 -12.93 2.37
CA THR A 94 -10.22 -13.57 1.53
C THR A 94 -9.65 -13.84 0.14
N LYS A 95 -10.39 -14.61 -0.67
CA LYS A 95 -9.99 -14.88 -2.05
C LYS A 95 -10.13 -13.64 -2.94
N TYR A 96 -11.20 -12.88 -2.76
CA TYR A 96 -11.49 -11.68 -3.55
C TYR A 96 -11.63 -10.48 -2.63
N ASP A 97 -11.19 -9.33 -3.12
CA ASP A 97 -11.34 -8.04 -2.46
C ASP A 97 -12.78 -7.54 -2.62
N ILE A 98 -13.66 -8.11 -1.81
CA ILE A 98 -15.07 -7.80 -1.72
C ILE A 98 -15.49 -7.77 -0.25
N TYR A 99 -16.28 -6.77 0.15
CA TYR A 99 -16.87 -6.72 1.49
C TYR A 99 -18.10 -7.64 1.48
N THR A 100 -17.94 -8.82 2.05
CA THR A 100 -19.08 -9.61 2.48
C THR A 100 -19.52 -9.04 3.81
N GLY A 101 -20.46 -8.08 3.78
CA GLY A 101 -21.09 -7.56 5.00
C GLY A 101 -21.66 -8.65 5.89
#